data_AF-A0A9E1I587-F1
#
_entry.id   AF-A0A9E1I587-F1
#
_cell.length_a   1.000
_cell.length_b   1.000
_cell.length_c   1.000
_cell.angle_alpha   90.00
_cell.angle_beta   90.00
_cell.angle_gamma   90.00
#
_symmetry.space_group_name_H-M   'P 1'
#
loop_
_entity.id
_entity.type
_entity.pdbx_description
1 polymer ?
#
loop_
_entity_poly.entity_id
_entity_poly.type
_entity_poly.pdbx_seq_one_letter_code
_entity_poly.pdbx_strand_id
1 'polypeptide(L)'
;MNRSKKLYNLFLIFVAALMLFVSVFGSFSVADTNTEKSEKSDDNYLLSDIPDELADEPPFDAETISEKDAEDYRKWAQRDPRWGQLPMGASGKTVAQIGCLVTSVTKIIIQSGYRTSDTFNVATLVNWLNANGGLSDDGNLYWYKPAQMIDGLEFEGMEYYAGDSSSAAMQEKIMSYVRQDKHVILTVKNYGHYVAVDNAKSIAEGRVYIMDSLNNVAGNADVALDSRYPYVSRLCIYVGNNPNDSDYISRCSFEMTHLEAQVKSGTTLFSLPCDASAGFGSVAVSTASAGEKLVVTGDLVNTLGQSWHQVFVNGSHLYVKQTEIGFVRFLDDIEIQSETIPQGTLPLGRSFALTQTVVSRHSITRIEGRFADGDGDTLMSAAVLPGVHGGFDISGTAVDAALRFGNLAAGHYAYELKAIVTASSSLTSRTKTFTEILVCPFSIELEPLRTYTVTFKDGMTREVLSQQNIYYGFSAVEPALPTHDGYVFYGWSEDFDNVRSNLHVYANFGLPYLIGDADGNGAVEFTDALSILRRSMGINVPGILLAACDVNGDGTVDSVDALMLMRRLLAARAF
;
A
#
# COMPACT_ATOMS: atom_id res chain seq x y z
N MET A 1 29.47 25.73 33.36
CA MET A 1 29.32 24.70 34.41
C MET A 1 30.07 23.45 33.95
N ASN A 2 31.30 23.22 34.43
CA ASN A 2 32.16 22.10 34.02
C ASN A 2 32.91 21.57 35.25
N ARG A 3 32.56 20.38 35.77
CA ARG A 3 33.36 19.55 36.71
C ARG A 3 32.60 18.28 37.10
N SER A 4 32.67 17.23 36.29
CA SER A 4 32.45 15.84 36.77
C SER A 4 33.02 14.72 35.89
N LYS A 5 33.76 15.03 34.81
CA LYS A 5 34.34 14.02 33.89
C LYS A 5 35.75 13.51 34.23
N LYS A 6 36.18 13.55 35.50
CA LYS A 6 37.52 13.03 35.91
C LYS A 6 37.53 11.89 36.94
N LEU A 7 36.39 11.25 37.25
CA LEU A 7 36.37 10.10 38.17
C LEU A 7 35.77 8.78 37.65
N TYR A 8 35.23 8.72 36.44
CA TYR A 8 34.61 7.47 35.96
C TYR A 8 35.52 6.54 35.13
N ASN A 9 36.71 7.00 34.73
CA ASN A 9 37.71 6.16 34.04
C ASN A 9 38.59 5.32 34.97
N LEU A 10 38.28 5.26 36.27
CA LEU A 10 39.00 4.43 37.26
C LEU A 10 38.16 3.24 37.77
N PHE A 11 36.90 3.10 37.34
CA PHE A 11 36.02 2.00 37.76
C PHE A 11 35.95 0.84 36.74
N LEU A 12 36.58 1.00 35.57
CA LEU A 12 36.65 0.00 34.50
C LEU A 12 37.81 -1.00 34.64
N ILE A 13 38.55 -0.96 35.75
CA ILE A 13 39.71 -1.84 36.00
C ILE A 13 39.43 -2.86 37.13
N PHE A 14 38.27 -2.78 37.82
CA PHE A 14 37.96 -3.67 38.96
C PHE A 14 36.83 -4.70 38.72
N VAL A 15 36.19 -4.72 37.53
CA VAL A 15 35.10 -5.68 37.21
C VAL A 15 35.51 -6.71 36.14
N ALA A 16 36.69 -6.58 35.54
CA ALA A 16 37.22 -7.52 34.54
C ALA A 16 38.19 -8.59 35.12
N ALA A 17 38.35 -8.67 36.44
CA ALA A 17 39.34 -9.54 37.10
C ALA A 17 38.74 -10.57 38.10
N LEU A 18 37.42 -10.76 38.11
CA LEU A 18 36.79 -11.80 38.92
C LEU A 18 35.65 -12.40 38.09
N MET A 19 35.61 -13.74 37.98
CA MET A 19 34.64 -14.58 37.25
C MET A 19 35.14 -15.19 35.92
N LEU A 20 36.35 -15.75 35.95
CA LEU A 20 36.75 -16.93 35.18
C LEU A 20 37.20 -18.01 36.19
N PHE A 21 36.79 -19.28 35.97
CA PHE A 21 36.87 -20.49 36.81
C PHE A 21 35.74 -20.62 37.86
N VAL A 22 34.82 -21.60 37.77
CA VAL A 22 35.06 -23.06 37.83
C VAL A 22 33.97 -23.83 37.02
N SER A 23 34.41 -24.87 36.34
CA SER A 23 33.68 -25.87 35.54
C SER A 23 33.00 -26.96 36.40
N VAL A 24 32.14 -27.80 35.77
CA VAL A 24 32.20 -29.30 35.78
C VAL A 24 30.81 -30.02 35.75
N PHE A 25 30.70 -30.98 34.79
CA PHE A 25 29.74 -32.11 34.58
C PHE A 25 28.23 -31.81 34.37
N GLY A 26 27.48 -32.50 33.49
CA GLY A 26 27.76 -33.64 32.62
C GLY A 26 26.53 -34.00 31.77
N SER A 27 26.77 -34.60 30.61
CA SER A 27 25.79 -35.17 29.68
C SER A 27 25.12 -36.42 30.26
N PHE A 28 23.86 -36.71 29.90
CA PHE A 28 23.38 -38.08 29.69
C PHE A 28 22.11 -38.12 28.82
N SER A 29 21.99 -39.21 28.06
CA SER A 29 21.03 -39.52 27.00
C SER A 29 20.15 -40.72 27.39
N VAL A 30 19.14 -40.99 26.55
CA VAL A 30 18.40 -42.26 26.31
C VAL A 30 17.10 -42.46 27.09
N ALA A 31 15.96 -42.51 26.39
CA ALA A 31 15.31 -43.78 26.02
C ALA A 31 13.92 -43.58 25.37
N ASP A 32 13.71 -44.36 24.32
CA ASP A 32 12.49 -44.60 23.55
C ASP A 32 11.30 -45.13 24.37
N THR A 33 10.07 -44.96 23.87
CA THR A 33 9.30 -46.08 23.30
C THR A 33 7.96 -45.62 22.69
N ASN A 34 7.79 -45.94 21.41
CA ASN A 34 6.50 -46.12 20.75
C ASN A 34 5.79 -47.35 21.32
N THR A 35 4.46 -47.35 21.44
CA THR A 35 3.62 -48.42 20.86
C THR A 35 2.14 -48.04 20.76
N GLU A 36 1.56 -48.48 19.64
CA GLU A 36 0.18 -48.33 19.20
C GLU A 36 -0.86 -49.11 20.04
N LYS A 37 -2.13 -48.72 19.85
CA LYS A 37 -3.27 -49.53 19.35
C LYS A 37 -4.51 -49.72 20.25
N SER A 38 -5.64 -49.35 19.63
CA SER A 38 -6.95 -50.01 19.51
C SER A 38 -7.96 -50.06 20.68
N GLU A 39 -9.13 -49.47 20.35
CA GLU A 39 -10.51 -50.01 20.46
C GLU A 39 -11.23 -50.14 21.83
N LYS A 40 -12.22 -49.23 22.00
CA LYS A 40 -13.69 -49.42 22.07
C LYS A 40 -14.36 -50.20 23.25
N SER A 41 -15.55 -49.68 23.64
CA SER A 41 -16.69 -50.30 24.35
C SER A 41 -16.58 -50.38 25.90
N ASP A 42 -17.57 -50.15 26.76
CA ASP A 42 -18.93 -49.57 26.76
C ASP A 42 -19.35 -49.40 28.26
N ASP A 43 -20.32 -48.50 28.52
CA ASP A 43 -21.39 -48.54 29.53
C ASP A 43 -21.21 -48.29 31.06
N ASN A 44 -21.97 -47.26 31.49
CA ASN A 44 -22.98 -47.18 32.57
C ASN A 44 -22.69 -46.65 34.00
N TYR A 45 -23.18 -45.42 34.22
CA TYR A 45 -24.14 -44.93 35.25
C TYR A 45 -24.02 -45.30 36.74
N LEU A 46 -24.00 -44.27 37.61
CA LEU A 46 -25.00 -44.02 38.69
C LEU A 46 -24.77 -42.69 39.46
N LEU A 47 -25.80 -41.84 39.38
CA LEU A 47 -26.41 -40.91 40.35
C LEU A 47 -25.70 -40.51 41.67
N SER A 48 -25.67 -39.21 42.01
CA SER A 48 -26.62 -38.57 42.97
C SER A 48 -26.15 -37.21 43.54
N ASP A 49 -27.05 -36.21 43.47
CA ASP A 49 -27.32 -35.11 44.42
C ASP A 49 -26.48 -33.79 44.42
N ILE A 50 -27.11 -32.65 44.05
CA ILE A 50 -27.56 -31.51 44.91
C ILE A 50 -28.00 -30.31 44.02
N PRO A 51 -29.02 -29.49 44.41
CA PRO A 51 -29.90 -28.75 43.48
C PRO A 51 -29.78 -27.20 43.45
N ASP A 52 -30.40 -26.65 42.38
CA ASP A 52 -31.04 -25.33 42.14
C ASP A 52 -30.32 -24.02 42.51
N GLU A 53 -29.90 -23.26 41.47
CA GLU A 53 -30.34 -21.86 41.29
C GLU A 53 -30.14 -21.33 39.84
N LEU A 54 -31.25 -21.10 39.14
CA LEU A 54 -31.55 -20.03 38.16
C LEU A 54 -30.46 -19.57 37.16
N ALA A 55 -30.49 -20.14 35.94
CA ALA A 55 -30.39 -19.41 34.66
C ALA A 55 -30.64 -20.37 33.47
N ASP A 56 -31.89 -20.44 33.00
CA ASP A 56 -32.27 -21.12 31.76
C ASP A 56 -31.73 -20.33 30.55
N GLU A 57 -30.61 -20.77 29.99
CA GLU A 57 -30.38 -20.68 28.54
C GLU A 57 -30.38 -22.12 27.99
N PRO A 58 -31.28 -22.47 27.05
CA PRO A 58 -31.28 -23.80 26.48
C PRO A 58 -29.98 -24.04 25.70
N PRO A 59 -29.43 -25.26 25.74
CA PRO A 59 -28.31 -25.62 24.89
C PRO A 59 -28.73 -25.42 23.44
N PHE A 60 -27.79 -24.96 22.63
CA PHE A 60 -27.93 -24.73 21.19
C PHE A 60 -28.44 -26.02 20.54
N ASP A 61 -29.75 -26.15 20.48
CA ASP A 61 -30.43 -27.04 19.57
C ASP A 61 -29.89 -26.63 18.20
N ALA A 62 -29.15 -27.54 17.58
CA ALA A 62 -28.94 -27.52 16.16
C ALA A 62 -30.33 -27.68 15.52
N GLU A 63 -31.14 -26.62 15.55
CA GLU A 63 -32.07 -26.34 14.48
C GLU A 63 -31.21 -26.42 13.23
N THR A 64 -31.49 -27.47 12.46
CA THR A 64 -31.28 -27.48 11.03
C THR A 64 -31.52 -26.08 10.50
N ILE A 65 -30.44 -25.33 10.29
CA ILE A 65 -30.45 -24.15 9.45
C ILE A 65 -30.91 -24.72 8.12
N SER A 66 -32.18 -24.55 7.79
CA SER A 66 -32.61 -24.71 6.42
C SER A 66 -31.73 -23.75 5.64
N GLU A 67 -30.87 -24.28 4.77
CA GLU A 67 -30.32 -23.51 3.67
C GLU A 67 -31.52 -22.77 3.07
N LYS A 68 -31.61 -21.47 3.31
CA LYS A 68 -32.55 -20.64 2.59
C LYS A 68 -32.02 -20.66 1.18
N ASP A 69 -32.59 -21.51 0.32
CA ASP A 69 -32.30 -21.54 -1.11
C ASP A 69 -32.15 -20.10 -1.59
N ALA A 70 -30.97 -19.76 -2.12
CA ALA A 70 -30.72 -18.44 -2.67
C ALA A 70 -31.85 -18.10 -3.65
N GLU A 71 -32.51 -16.97 -3.42
CA GLU A 71 -33.74 -16.67 -4.14
C GLU A 71 -33.44 -16.57 -5.66
N ASP A 72 -34.15 -17.38 -6.46
CA ASP A 72 -33.98 -17.43 -7.91
C ASP A 72 -34.50 -16.15 -8.57
N TYR A 73 -33.60 -15.16 -8.72
CA TYR A 73 -33.90 -13.83 -9.27
C TYR A 73 -34.47 -13.88 -10.69
N ARG A 74 -34.21 -14.96 -11.44
CA ARG A 74 -34.74 -15.16 -12.79
C ARG A 74 -36.27 -15.17 -12.79
N LYS A 75 -36.87 -15.57 -11.67
CA LYS A 75 -38.33 -15.65 -11.46
C LYS A 75 -38.99 -14.32 -11.07
N TRP A 76 -38.22 -13.29 -10.74
CA TRP A 76 -38.75 -12.00 -10.28
C TRP A 76 -39.71 -11.36 -11.27
N ALA A 77 -40.83 -10.87 -10.76
CA ALA A 77 -41.89 -10.25 -11.54
C ALA A 77 -42.01 -8.76 -11.21
N GLN A 78 -42.43 -7.94 -12.17
CA GLN A 78 -42.65 -6.50 -11.91
C GLN A 78 -43.76 -6.24 -10.87
N ARG A 79 -44.66 -7.21 -10.69
CA ARG A 79 -45.78 -7.16 -9.73
C ARG A 79 -45.46 -7.76 -8.36
N ASP A 80 -44.21 -8.13 -8.11
CA ASP A 80 -43.79 -8.63 -6.80
C ASP A 80 -44.15 -7.59 -5.71
N PRO A 81 -44.78 -8.01 -4.60
CA PRO A 81 -45.18 -7.08 -3.54
C PRO A 81 -44.04 -6.25 -2.95
N ARG A 82 -42.79 -6.73 -3.01
CA ARG A 82 -41.60 -6.03 -2.47
C ARG A 82 -41.30 -4.70 -3.17
N TRP A 83 -41.64 -4.57 -4.45
CA TRP A 83 -41.35 -3.37 -5.24
C TRP A 83 -42.49 -2.89 -6.14
N GLY A 84 -43.54 -3.70 -6.32
CA GLY A 84 -44.61 -3.43 -7.29
C GLY A 84 -45.35 -2.11 -7.04
N GLN A 85 -45.36 -1.60 -5.81
CA GLN A 85 -46.00 -0.32 -5.46
C GLN A 85 -45.06 0.89 -5.57
N LEU A 86 -43.77 0.69 -5.87
CA LEU A 86 -42.83 1.81 -6.01
C LEU A 86 -43.19 2.68 -7.22
N PRO A 87 -43.08 4.01 -7.10
CA PRO A 87 -43.37 4.92 -8.20
C PRO A 87 -42.32 4.81 -9.31
N MET A 88 -42.75 4.97 -10.56
CA MET A 88 -41.89 5.02 -11.74
C MET A 88 -41.71 6.47 -12.18
N GLY A 89 -40.79 7.19 -11.52
CA GLY A 89 -40.56 8.62 -11.74
C GLY A 89 -41.78 9.46 -11.35
N ALA A 90 -41.98 10.57 -12.06
CA ALA A 90 -43.13 11.46 -11.88
C ALA A 90 -44.40 11.01 -12.63
N SER A 91 -44.42 9.80 -13.20
CA SER A 91 -45.47 9.34 -14.13
C SER A 91 -46.84 9.06 -13.53
N GLY A 92 -46.94 9.06 -12.19
CA GLY A 92 -48.13 8.60 -11.46
C GLY A 92 -48.38 7.08 -11.59
N LYS A 93 -47.47 6.32 -12.20
CA LYS A 93 -47.55 4.86 -12.34
C LYS A 93 -46.55 4.14 -11.43
N THR A 94 -46.79 2.85 -11.21
CA THR A 94 -45.93 2.00 -10.38
C THR A 94 -45.15 0.95 -11.17
N VAL A 95 -44.17 0.31 -10.53
CA VAL A 95 -43.42 -0.83 -11.09
C VAL A 95 -44.38 -1.96 -11.52
N ALA A 96 -45.44 -2.22 -10.75
CA ALA A 96 -46.44 -3.23 -11.11
C ALA A 96 -47.18 -2.91 -12.42
N GLN A 97 -47.30 -1.63 -12.78
CA GLN A 97 -48.01 -1.17 -13.97
C GLN A 97 -47.11 -1.10 -15.22
N ILE A 98 -45.87 -0.60 -15.10
CA ILE A 98 -44.97 -0.34 -16.25
C ILE A 98 -43.51 -0.77 -16.03
N GLY A 99 -43.23 -1.57 -15.00
CA GLY A 99 -41.88 -1.88 -14.55
C GLY A 99 -41.18 -3.07 -15.22
N CYS A 100 -41.68 -3.60 -16.35
CA CYS A 100 -41.06 -4.74 -17.03
C CYS A 100 -39.59 -4.49 -17.37
N LEU A 101 -39.28 -3.28 -17.89
CA LEU A 101 -37.93 -2.91 -18.27
C LEU A 101 -36.98 -2.83 -17.06
N VAL A 102 -37.33 -2.10 -16.00
CA VAL A 102 -36.47 -1.99 -14.81
C VAL A 102 -36.27 -3.36 -14.14
N THR A 103 -37.29 -4.22 -14.16
CA THR A 103 -37.17 -5.60 -13.67
C THR A 103 -36.19 -6.40 -14.52
N SER A 104 -36.26 -6.31 -15.86
CA SER A 104 -35.32 -6.97 -16.77
C SER A 104 -33.89 -6.44 -16.63
N VAL A 105 -33.71 -5.14 -16.41
CA VAL A 105 -32.41 -4.52 -16.15
C VAL A 105 -31.81 -5.04 -14.84
N THR A 106 -32.58 -5.12 -13.76
CA THR A 106 -32.11 -5.72 -12.50
C THR A 106 -31.63 -7.16 -12.70
N LYS A 107 -32.35 -7.96 -13.48
CA LYS A 107 -31.98 -9.36 -13.75
C LYS A 107 -30.64 -9.47 -14.49
N ILE A 108 -30.40 -8.62 -15.50
CA ILE A 108 -29.11 -8.64 -16.19
C ILE A 108 -27.96 -8.12 -15.31
N ILE A 109 -28.22 -7.18 -14.38
CA ILE A 109 -27.21 -6.70 -13.42
C ILE A 109 -26.75 -7.83 -12.49
N ILE A 110 -27.68 -8.71 -12.10
CA ILE A 110 -27.35 -9.88 -11.27
C ILE A 110 -26.69 -10.97 -12.11
N GLN A 111 -27.23 -11.26 -13.30
CA GLN A 111 -26.66 -12.25 -14.23
C GLN A 111 -25.22 -11.91 -14.63
N SER A 112 -24.90 -10.62 -14.71
CA SER A 112 -23.56 -10.14 -15.05
C SER A 112 -22.55 -10.19 -13.90
N GLY A 113 -22.98 -10.59 -12.69
CA GLY A 113 -22.08 -10.82 -11.55
C GLY A 113 -21.69 -9.57 -10.77
N TYR A 114 -22.11 -8.36 -11.17
CA TYR A 114 -21.79 -7.11 -10.46
C TYR A 114 -22.50 -6.98 -9.12
N ARG A 115 -23.64 -7.66 -8.96
CA ARG A 115 -24.48 -7.64 -7.76
C ARG A 115 -25.07 -9.02 -7.53
N THR A 116 -25.43 -9.32 -6.29
CA THR A 116 -26.11 -10.56 -5.91
C THR A 116 -27.58 -10.29 -5.59
N SER A 117 -28.43 -11.31 -5.73
CA SER A 117 -29.86 -11.22 -5.41
C SER A 117 -30.14 -10.97 -3.93
N ASP A 118 -29.17 -11.23 -3.05
CA ASP A 118 -29.26 -10.96 -1.61
C ASP A 118 -29.12 -9.47 -1.28
N THR A 119 -28.36 -8.73 -2.08
CA THR A 119 -27.97 -7.34 -1.79
C THR A 119 -28.59 -6.33 -2.77
N PHE A 120 -29.11 -6.79 -3.90
CA PHE A 120 -29.61 -5.94 -4.96
C PHE A 120 -30.88 -6.52 -5.57
N ASN A 121 -31.96 -5.74 -5.59
CA ASN A 121 -33.23 -6.13 -6.18
C ASN A 121 -33.87 -4.96 -6.96
N VAL A 122 -35.07 -5.17 -7.49
CA VAL A 122 -35.77 -4.17 -8.30
C VAL A 122 -36.06 -2.91 -7.49
N ALA A 123 -36.35 -3.02 -6.18
CA ALA A 123 -36.56 -1.86 -5.32
C ALA A 123 -35.28 -1.01 -5.22
N THR A 124 -34.12 -1.65 -5.04
CA THR A 124 -32.82 -0.97 -4.97
C THR A 124 -32.58 -0.13 -6.22
N LEU A 125 -32.79 -0.72 -7.41
CA LEU A 125 -32.61 -0.01 -8.68
C LEU A 125 -33.63 1.12 -8.86
N VAL A 126 -34.91 0.86 -8.64
CA VAL A 126 -35.98 1.85 -8.86
C VAL A 126 -35.84 3.05 -7.92
N ASN A 127 -35.53 2.82 -6.65
CA ASN A 127 -35.29 3.91 -5.71
C ASN A 127 -34.11 4.78 -6.13
N TRP A 128 -33.00 4.16 -6.58
CA TRP A 128 -31.86 4.91 -7.08
C TRP A 128 -32.19 5.71 -8.34
N LEU A 129 -32.93 5.11 -9.29
CA LEU A 129 -33.34 5.79 -10.52
C LEU A 129 -34.25 7.00 -10.24
N ASN A 130 -35.21 6.86 -9.31
CA ASN A 130 -36.06 7.97 -8.88
C ASN A 130 -35.24 9.12 -8.28
N ALA A 131 -34.20 8.81 -7.51
CA ALA A 131 -33.33 9.82 -6.88
C ALA A 131 -32.35 10.49 -7.87
N ASN A 132 -31.97 9.82 -8.96
CA ASN A 132 -30.86 10.25 -9.84
C ASN A 132 -31.30 10.65 -11.27
N GLY A 133 -32.59 10.98 -11.44
CA GLY A 133 -33.16 11.35 -12.75
C GLY A 133 -33.03 10.22 -13.79
N GLY A 134 -33.19 8.98 -13.33
CA GLY A 134 -33.08 7.77 -14.13
C GLY A 134 -34.33 7.45 -14.97
N LEU A 135 -35.45 8.09 -14.64
CA LEU A 135 -36.75 7.91 -15.28
C LEU A 135 -37.27 9.25 -15.82
N SER A 136 -37.88 9.24 -16.99
CA SER A 136 -38.57 10.40 -17.56
C SER A 136 -39.90 10.68 -16.85
N ASP A 137 -40.55 11.80 -17.17
CA ASP A 137 -41.87 12.15 -16.62
C ASP A 137 -42.94 11.09 -16.94
N ASP A 138 -42.87 10.43 -18.10
CA ASP A 138 -43.74 9.30 -18.46
C ASP A 138 -43.35 7.95 -17.82
N GLY A 139 -42.27 7.91 -17.04
CA GLY A 139 -41.78 6.71 -16.37
C GLY A 139 -40.90 5.82 -17.24
N ASN A 140 -40.39 6.33 -18.37
CA ASN A 140 -39.47 5.58 -19.23
C ASN A 140 -38.05 5.62 -18.67
N LEU A 141 -37.36 4.49 -18.73
CA LEU A 141 -35.96 4.38 -18.34
C LEU A 141 -35.02 5.01 -19.37
N TYR A 142 -34.08 5.82 -18.90
CA TYR A 142 -32.91 6.21 -19.70
C TYR A 142 -31.89 5.05 -19.71
N TRP A 143 -31.69 4.42 -20.86
CA TRP A 143 -30.92 3.17 -20.99
C TRP A 143 -29.49 3.20 -20.40
N TYR A 144 -28.80 4.35 -20.48
CA TYR A 144 -27.46 4.52 -19.95
C TYR A 144 -27.41 4.79 -18.43
N LYS A 145 -28.53 5.12 -17.79
CA LYS A 145 -28.56 5.51 -16.37
C LYS A 145 -28.22 4.36 -15.39
N PRO A 146 -28.70 3.12 -15.58
CA PRO A 146 -28.29 2.00 -14.74
C PRO A 146 -26.77 1.78 -14.68
N ALA A 147 -26.05 2.01 -15.79
CA ALA A 147 -24.59 1.93 -15.86
C ALA A 147 -23.88 2.96 -14.96
N GLN A 148 -24.53 4.07 -14.59
CA GLN A 148 -23.95 5.05 -13.66
C GLN A 148 -24.03 4.60 -12.19
N MET A 149 -24.88 3.61 -11.88
CA MET A 149 -25.02 3.03 -10.54
C MET A 149 -24.07 1.85 -10.33
N ILE A 150 -23.73 1.14 -11.40
CA ILE A 150 -23.02 -0.14 -11.36
C ILE A 150 -21.68 0.04 -12.07
N ASP A 151 -20.62 0.12 -11.29
CA ASP A 151 -19.25 0.23 -11.82
C ASP A 151 -18.92 -0.96 -12.73
N GLY A 152 -18.42 -0.66 -13.93
CA GLY A 152 -18.06 -1.61 -14.98
C GLY A 152 -19.21 -2.14 -15.87
N LEU A 153 -20.48 -1.82 -15.58
CA LEU A 153 -21.58 -2.06 -16.51
C LEU A 153 -21.68 -0.90 -17.51
N GLU A 154 -21.77 -1.19 -18.80
CA GLU A 154 -21.92 -0.20 -19.87
C GLU A 154 -23.16 -0.50 -20.73
N PHE A 155 -23.82 0.56 -21.19
CA PHE A 155 -24.85 0.46 -22.21
C PHE A 155 -24.23 0.68 -23.60
N GLU A 156 -24.05 -0.40 -24.36
CA GLU A 156 -23.40 -0.35 -25.67
C GLU A 156 -24.33 0.25 -26.73
N GLY A 157 -25.64 -0.03 -26.65
CA GLY A 157 -26.61 0.59 -27.55
C GLY A 157 -27.85 -0.25 -27.82
N MET A 158 -28.60 0.19 -28.84
CA MET A 158 -29.79 -0.50 -29.33
C MET A 158 -29.64 -0.86 -30.79
N GLU A 159 -30.12 -2.04 -31.15
CA GLU A 159 -30.19 -2.49 -32.54
C GLU A 159 -31.63 -2.74 -32.95
N TYR A 160 -32.04 -2.08 -34.04
CA TYR A 160 -33.33 -2.30 -34.68
C TYR A 160 -33.26 -3.55 -35.55
N TYR A 161 -33.44 -4.69 -34.91
CA TYR A 161 -33.44 -6.00 -35.55
C TYR A 161 -34.76 -6.71 -35.23
N ALA A 162 -35.74 -6.56 -36.13
CA ALA A 162 -37.10 -7.04 -35.94
C ALA A 162 -37.38 -8.28 -36.79
N GLY A 163 -38.06 -9.27 -36.22
CA GLY A 163 -38.32 -10.52 -36.94
C GLY A 163 -38.95 -11.61 -36.09
N ASP A 164 -39.25 -12.72 -36.76
CA ASP A 164 -39.74 -13.93 -36.12
C ASP A 164 -38.68 -14.50 -35.16
N SER A 165 -39.08 -14.63 -33.90
CA SER A 165 -38.26 -15.20 -32.83
C SER A 165 -37.80 -16.62 -33.11
N SER A 166 -38.55 -17.43 -33.86
CA SER A 166 -38.23 -18.81 -34.20
C SER A 166 -37.26 -18.92 -35.38
N SER A 167 -37.00 -17.81 -36.09
CA SER A 167 -36.08 -17.80 -37.22
C SER A 167 -34.64 -18.04 -36.76
N ALA A 168 -33.91 -18.87 -37.51
CA ALA A 168 -32.50 -19.16 -37.23
C ALA A 168 -31.64 -17.88 -37.20
N ALA A 169 -31.95 -16.90 -38.05
CA ALA A 169 -31.25 -15.61 -38.07
C ALA A 169 -31.46 -14.80 -36.78
N MET A 170 -32.69 -14.75 -36.25
CA MET A 170 -32.99 -14.06 -34.98
C MET A 170 -32.35 -14.78 -33.79
N GLN A 171 -32.51 -16.10 -33.73
CA GLN A 171 -31.90 -16.94 -32.69
C GLN A 171 -30.38 -16.75 -32.69
N GLU A 172 -29.73 -16.87 -33.85
CA GLU A 172 -28.28 -16.73 -33.96
C GLU A 172 -27.81 -15.30 -33.68
N LYS A 173 -28.57 -14.27 -34.08
CA LYS A 173 -28.24 -12.87 -33.77
C LYS A 173 -28.21 -12.63 -32.26
N ILE A 174 -29.23 -13.07 -31.52
CA ILE A 174 -29.27 -12.92 -30.06
C ILE A 174 -28.17 -13.79 -29.41
N MET A 175 -28.04 -15.05 -29.86
CA MET A 175 -27.00 -15.95 -29.35
C MET A 175 -25.59 -15.41 -29.61
N SER A 176 -25.35 -14.67 -30.70
CA SER A 176 -24.06 -14.05 -30.96
C SER A 176 -23.66 -13.04 -29.88
N TYR A 177 -24.62 -12.31 -29.32
CA TYR A 177 -24.40 -11.39 -28.21
C TYR A 177 -24.20 -12.13 -26.89
N VAL A 178 -25.05 -13.13 -26.60
CA VAL A 178 -24.91 -13.98 -25.41
C VAL A 178 -23.52 -14.64 -25.37
N ARG A 179 -23.03 -15.10 -26.52
CA ARG A 179 -21.72 -15.71 -26.68
C ARG A 179 -20.54 -14.73 -26.54
N GLN A 180 -20.79 -13.43 -26.68
CA GLN A 180 -19.81 -12.38 -26.40
C GLN A 180 -19.86 -11.90 -24.94
N ASP A 181 -20.56 -12.63 -24.07
CA ASP A 181 -20.84 -12.23 -22.68
C ASP A 181 -21.57 -10.88 -22.57
N LYS A 182 -22.35 -10.55 -23.60
CA LYS A 182 -23.20 -9.36 -23.60
C LYS A 182 -24.57 -9.72 -23.04
N HIS A 183 -25.17 -8.76 -22.36
CA HIS A 183 -26.47 -8.91 -21.74
C HIS A 183 -27.54 -8.23 -22.59
N VAL A 184 -28.48 -9.02 -23.10
CA VAL A 184 -29.47 -8.54 -24.06
C VAL A 184 -30.84 -8.43 -23.38
N ILE A 185 -31.49 -7.29 -23.57
CA ILE A 185 -32.91 -7.08 -23.29
C ILE A 185 -33.65 -6.99 -24.62
N LEU A 186 -34.69 -7.81 -24.76
CA LEU A 186 -35.51 -7.85 -25.96
C LEU A 186 -36.77 -7.03 -25.76
N THR A 187 -37.10 -6.25 -26.77
CA THR A 187 -38.43 -5.63 -26.88
C THR A 187 -39.34 -6.58 -27.66
N VAL A 188 -40.43 -7.01 -27.04
CA VAL A 188 -41.39 -7.98 -27.60
C VAL A 188 -42.81 -7.39 -27.57
N LYS A 189 -43.80 -8.11 -28.14
CA LYS A 189 -45.20 -7.64 -28.26
C LYS A 189 -45.31 -6.26 -28.92
N ASN A 190 -44.57 -6.01 -30.00
CA ASN A 190 -44.57 -4.73 -30.72
C ASN A 190 -44.38 -3.52 -29.78
N TYR A 191 -43.26 -3.49 -29.05
CA TYR A 191 -42.93 -2.45 -28.06
C TYR A 191 -43.78 -2.44 -26.77
N GLY A 192 -44.63 -3.45 -26.56
CA GLY A 192 -45.47 -3.55 -25.37
C GLY A 192 -44.82 -4.23 -24.16
N HIS A 193 -43.67 -4.90 -24.29
CA HIS A 193 -43.04 -5.62 -23.19
C HIS A 193 -41.51 -5.78 -23.35
N TYR A 194 -40.81 -5.91 -22.23
CA TYR A 194 -39.37 -6.09 -22.15
C TYR A 194 -39.03 -7.37 -21.39
N VAL A 195 -38.11 -8.16 -21.95
CA VAL A 195 -37.62 -9.41 -21.34
C VAL A 195 -36.10 -9.47 -21.40
N ALA A 196 -35.48 -9.97 -20.33
CA ALA A 196 -34.04 -10.20 -20.33
C ALA A 196 -33.73 -11.59 -20.90
N VAL A 197 -32.64 -11.72 -21.64
CA VAL A 197 -32.13 -13.02 -22.10
C VAL A 197 -31.37 -13.71 -20.96
N ASP A 198 -31.70 -14.98 -20.71
CA ASP A 198 -30.99 -15.83 -19.76
C ASP A 198 -29.74 -16.39 -20.45
N ASN A 199 -28.58 -15.79 -20.20
CA ASN A 199 -27.35 -16.17 -20.92
C ASN A 199 -26.97 -17.62 -20.62
N ALA A 200 -26.95 -18.00 -19.33
CA ALA A 200 -26.53 -19.32 -18.89
C ALA A 200 -27.43 -20.41 -19.47
N LYS A 201 -28.76 -20.24 -19.37
CA LYS A 201 -29.72 -21.20 -19.92
C LYS A 201 -29.69 -21.23 -21.45
N SER A 202 -29.53 -20.07 -22.10
CA SER A 202 -29.48 -20.02 -23.56
C SER A 202 -28.27 -20.76 -24.13
N ILE A 203 -27.12 -20.62 -23.48
CA ILE A 203 -25.89 -21.34 -23.83
C ILE A 203 -26.08 -22.83 -23.59
N ALA A 204 -26.59 -23.23 -22.42
CA ALA A 204 -26.77 -24.63 -22.06
C ALA A 204 -27.67 -25.40 -23.03
N GLU A 205 -28.68 -24.74 -23.60
CA GLU A 205 -29.68 -25.36 -24.47
C GLU A 205 -29.45 -25.09 -25.96
N GLY A 206 -28.47 -24.25 -26.31
CA GLY A 206 -28.21 -23.85 -27.70
C GLY A 206 -29.36 -23.10 -28.38
N ARG A 207 -30.27 -22.51 -27.59
CA ARG A 207 -31.48 -21.81 -28.03
C ARG A 207 -31.72 -20.63 -27.11
N VAL A 208 -32.35 -19.55 -27.59
CA VAL A 208 -32.58 -18.37 -26.75
C VAL A 208 -33.65 -18.64 -25.69
N TYR A 209 -33.24 -18.57 -24.42
CA TYR A 209 -34.09 -18.55 -23.23
C TYR A 209 -34.15 -17.15 -22.61
N ILE A 210 -35.25 -16.86 -21.94
CA ILE A 210 -35.52 -15.54 -21.35
C ILE A 210 -35.92 -15.65 -19.88
N MET A 211 -35.62 -14.58 -19.15
CA MET A 211 -36.13 -14.31 -17.81
C MET A 211 -37.26 -13.27 -17.92
N ASP A 212 -38.50 -13.75 -17.96
CA ASP A 212 -39.67 -12.90 -18.18
C ASP A 212 -40.08 -12.15 -16.91
N SER A 213 -40.53 -10.91 -17.05
CA SER A 213 -40.93 -10.04 -15.93
C SER A 213 -42.45 -10.02 -15.69
N LEU A 214 -43.22 -10.83 -16.42
CA LEU A 214 -44.68 -10.97 -16.31
C LEU A 214 -45.14 -11.71 -15.03
N ASN A 215 -46.45 -11.74 -14.79
CA ASN A 215 -47.08 -12.12 -13.52
C ASN A 215 -46.95 -13.60 -13.13
N ASN A 216 -46.86 -13.82 -11.81
CA ASN A 216 -46.74 -15.06 -11.03
C ASN A 216 -45.45 -15.88 -11.24
N VAL A 217 -44.70 -15.97 -10.13
CA VAL A 217 -43.30 -16.39 -9.97
C VAL A 217 -42.95 -17.75 -10.61
N ALA A 218 -43.94 -18.63 -10.82
CA ALA A 218 -43.73 -20.01 -11.27
C ALA A 218 -43.39 -20.18 -12.77
N GLY A 219 -43.51 -19.14 -13.61
CA GLY A 219 -43.36 -19.28 -15.07
C GLY A 219 -42.40 -18.29 -15.74
N ASN A 220 -41.51 -17.66 -14.97
CA ASN A 220 -40.67 -16.55 -15.44
C ASN A 220 -39.24 -16.93 -15.79
N ALA A 221 -38.76 -18.07 -15.29
CA ALA A 221 -37.45 -18.64 -15.64
C ALA A 221 -37.63 -19.84 -16.59
N ASP A 222 -36.54 -20.23 -17.24
CA ASP A 222 -36.48 -21.42 -18.13
C ASP A 222 -37.50 -21.37 -19.28
N VAL A 223 -37.80 -20.17 -19.79
CA VAL A 223 -38.74 -19.93 -20.89
C VAL A 223 -37.98 -19.77 -22.21
N ALA A 224 -38.24 -20.63 -23.18
CA ALA A 224 -37.73 -20.43 -24.55
C ALA A 224 -38.43 -19.22 -25.20
N LEU A 225 -37.66 -18.30 -25.78
CA LEU A 225 -38.17 -17.03 -26.34
C LEU A 225 -39.35 -17.23 -27.30
N ASP A 226 -39.14 -18.08 -28.30
CA ASP A 226 -40.06 -18.38 -29.39
C ASP A 226 -41.30 -19.18 -28.95
N SER A 227 -41.26 -19.81 -27.77
CA SER A 227 -42.44 -20.47 -27.19
C SER A 227 -43.48 -19.49 -26.67
N ARG A 228 -43.06 -18.26 -26.32
CA ARG A 228 -43.92 -17.26 -25.66
C ARG A 228 -44.11 -15.99 -26.48
N TYR A 229 -43.08 -15.56 -27.19
CA TYR A 229 -43.07 -14.33 -27.96
C TYR A 229 -42.68 -14.62 -29.39
N PRO A 230 -43.64 -14.72 -30.32
CA PRO A 230 -43.35 -15.06 -31.71
C PRO A 230 -42.54 -13.98 -32.44
N TYR A 231 -42.49 -12.75 -31.92
CA TYR A 231 -41.89 -11.61 -32.59
C TYR A 231 -41.03 -10.77 -31.64
N VAL A 232 -39.82 -10.45 -32.10
CA VAL A 232 -38.89 -9.51 -31.46
C VAL A 232 -38.84 -8.24 -32.29
N SER A 233 -38.90 -7.08 -31.64
CA SER A 233 -38.89 -5.78 -32.30
C SER A 233 -37.53 -5.09 -32.24
N ARG A 234 -36.80 -5.26 -31.14
CA ARG A 234 -35.54 -4.54 -30.87
C ARG A 234 -34.70 -5.28 -29.85
N LEU A 235 -33.37 -5.17 -29.99
CA LEU A 235 -32.38 -5.67 -29.05
C LEU A 235 -31.73 -4.46 -28.36
N CYS A 236 -31.62 -4.52 -27.04
CA CYS A 236 -30.94 -3.52 -26.23
C CYS A 236 -29.78 -4.23 -25.53
N ILE A 237 -28.55 -3.73 -25.73
CA ILE A 237 -27.32 -4.44 -25.40
C ILE A 237 -26.62 -3.69 -24.27
N TYR A 238 -26.36 -4.43 -23.19
CA TYR A 238 -25.44 -4.04 -22.14
C TYR A 238 -24.17 -4.88 -22.25
N VAL A 239 -23.04 -4.23 -22.05
CA VAL A 239 -21.74 -4.89 -21.92
C VAL A 239 -21.39 -4.82 -20.46
N GLY A 240 -21.09 -5.96 -19.88
CA GLY A 240 -20.32 -5.97 -18.65
C GLY A 240 -18.85 -6.11 -19.02
N ASN A 241 -18.00 -5.12 -18.73
CA ASN A 241 -16.62 -5.46 -18.45
C ASN A 241 -16.67 -6.22 -17.14
N ASN A 242 -16.78 -7.55 -17.11
CA ASN A 242 -16.77 -8.28 -15.84
C ASN A 242 -15.60 -7.74 -14.98
N PRO A 243 -15.84 -6.90 -13.94
CA PRO A 243 -14.76 -6.17 -13.28
C PRO A 243 -14.07 -7.04 -12.27
N ASN A 244 -14.49 -8.31 -12.15
CA ASN A 244 -13.98 -9.25 -11.18
C ASN A 244 -13.60 -10.58 -11.85
N ASP A 245 -12.84 -10.55 -12.95
CA ASP A 245 -11.99 -11.70 -13.32
C ASP A 245 -10.67 -11.73 -12.53
N SER A 246 -10.74 -11.40 -11.24
CA SER A 246 -9.85 -12.00 -10.25
C SER A 246 -10.37 -13.38 -9.80
N ASP A 247 -11.65 -13.70 -10.07
CA ASP A 247 -12.30 -14.94 -9.63
C ASP A 247 -12.54 -15.98 -10.74
N TYR A 248 -12.60 -15.62 -12.02
CA TYR A 248 -12.86 -16.64 -13.04
C TYR A 248 -11.60 -17.48 -13.34
N ILE A 249 -10.41 -16.86 -13.39
CA ILE A 249 -9.15 -17.62 -13.37
C ILE A 249 -8.99 -18.41 -12.06
N SER A 250 -9.52 -17.92 -10.93
CA SER A 250 -9.44 -18.61 -9.62
C SER A 250 -10.16 -19.97 -9.62
N ARG A 251 -11.14 -20.18 -10.50
CA ARG A 251 -11.86 -21.45 -10.70
C ARG A 251 -11.02 -22.50 -11.42
N CYS A 252 -9.97 -22.07 -12.12
CA CYS A 252 -8.98 -22.92 -12.77
C CYS A 252 -7.75 -23.09 -11.87
N SER A 253 -7.03 -24.20 -12.06
CA SER A 253 -5.60 -24.18 -11.77
C SER A 253 -4.94 -23.35 -12.87
N PHE A 254 -4.21 -22.29 -12.54
CA PHE A 254 -3.54 -21.41 -13.50
C PHE A 254 -2.08 -21.23 -13.12
N GLU A 255 -1.20 -21.43 -14.10
CA GLU A 255 0.25 -21.18 -13.98
C GLU A 255 0.68 -20.19 -15.06
N MET A 256 1.29 -19.07 -14.67
CA MET A 256 1.84 -18.11 -15.63
C MET A 256 3.04 -18.70 -16.37
N THR A 257 3.11 -18.48 -17.68
CA THR A 257 4.25 -18.87 -18.51
C THR A 257 4.43 -17.90 -19.68
N HIS A 258 5.61 -17.89 -20.30
CA HIS A 258 5.85 -17.07 -21.49
C HIS A 258 6.63 -17.84 -22.57
N LEU A 259 5.92 -18.35 -23.56
CA LEU A 259 6.52 -19.19 -24.60
C LEU A 259 5.88 -18.99 -25.97
N GLU A 260 6.65 -19.35 -26.99
CA GLU A 260 6.18 -19.47 -28.36
C GLU A 260 5.76 -20.92 -28.61
N ALA A 261 4.53 -21.09 -29.11
CA ALA A 261 3.97 -22.37 -29.52
C ALA A 261 3.49 -22.29 -30.98
N GLN A 262 3.47 -23.41 -31.67
CA GLN A 262 3.02 -23.52 -33.05
C GLN A 262 1.75 -24.39 -33.13
N VAL A 263 0.77 -23.92 -33.90
CA VAL A 263 -0.48 -24.64 -34.15
C VAL A 263 -0.22 -25.88 -35.01
N LYS A 264 -0.60 -27.07 -34.54
CA LYS A 264 -0.34 -28.35 -35.23
C LYS A 264 -1.26 -28.53 -36.45
N SER A 265 -2.54 -28.31 -36.24
CA SER A 265 -3.61 -28.35 -37.25
C SER A 265 -4.55 -27.18 -36.98
N GLY A 266 -5.21 -26.64 -38.02
CA GLY A 266 -6.08 -25.47 -37.88
C GLY A 266 -7.04 -25.62 -36.69
N THR A 267 -7.04 -24.66 -35.78
CA THR A 267 -7.67 -24.79 -34.47
C THR A 267 -8.49 -23.56 -34.11
N THR A 268 -9.42 -23.73 -33.18
CA THR A 268 -10.30 -22.66 -32.71
C THR A 268 -9.72 -22.04 -31.44
N LEU A 269 -9.76 -20.70 -31.35
CA LEU A 269 -9.44 -19.94 -30.17
C LEU A 269 -10.74 -19.56 -29.45
N PHE A 270 -10.76 -19.77 -28.15
CA PHE A 270 -11.95 -19.69 -27.32
C PHE A 270 -11.90 -18.53 -26.33
N SER A 271 -13.07 -18.05 -25.91
CA SER A 271 -13.18 -16.94 -24.97
C SER A 271 -12.91 -17.31 -23.51
N LEU A 272 -13.43 -18.45 -23.02
CA LEU A 272 -13.39 -18.82 -21.59
C LEU A 272 -13.41 -20.36 -21.36
N PRO A 273 -12.37 -20.99 -20.77
CA PRO A 273 -12.34 -22.42 -20.42
C PRO A 273 -12.67 -22.83 -18.95
N CYS A 274 -12.79 -21.95 -17.96
CA CYS A 274 -12.68 -22.29 -16.51
C CYS A 274 -13.96 -22.76 -15.78
N ASP A 275 -15.14 -22.69 -16.37
CA ASP A 275 -16.40 -23.08 -15.72
C ASP A 275 -16.84 -24.51 -16.14
N ALA A 276 -17.57 -25.26 -15.31
CA ALA A 276 -18.05 -26.62 -15.61
C ALA A 276 -19.05 -26.67 -16.80
N SER A 277 -19.53 -25.50 -17.21
CA SER A 277 -20.17 -25.29 -18.51
C SER A 277 -19.21 -25.40 -19.71
N ALA A 278 -17.92 -25.71 -19.52
CA ALA A 278 -16.88 -25.89 -20.54
C ALA A 278 -17.00 -27.19 -21.37
N GLY A 279 -18.23 -27.61 -21.66
CA GLY A 279 -18.56 -28.22 -22.96
C GLY A 279 -19.13 -27.22 -23.98
N PHE A 280 -19.70 -26.09 -23.52
CA PHE A 280 -20.58 -25.23 -24.32
C PHE A 280 -20.45 -23.71 -24.05
N GLY A 281 -19.80 -23.26 -22.96
CA GLY A 281 -19.61 -21.83 -22.64
C GLY A 281 -18.38 -21.16 -23.28
N SER A 282 -17.43 -21.94 -23.80
CA SER A 282 -16.28 -21.39 -24.51
C SER A 282 -16.69 -21.06 -25.95
N VAL A 283 -16.74 -19.78 -26.30
CA VAL A 283 -17.18 -19.36 -27.63
C VAL A 283 -15.99 -19.34 -28.56
N ALA A 284 -16.15 -19.92 -29.74
CA ALA A 284 -15.19 -19.76 -30.82
C ALA A 284 -15.09 -18.26 -31.17
N VAL A 285 -14.01 -17.60 -30.75
CA VAL A 285 -13.77 -16.19 -31.01
C VAL A 285 -13.10 -16.02 -32.37
N SER A 286 -12.13 -16.88 -32.67
CA SER A 286 -11.37 -16.85 -33.91
C SER A 286 -10.74 -18.22 -34.20
N THR A 287 -10.06 -18.34 -35.34
CA THR A 287 -9.33 -19.56 -35.72
C THR A 287 -7.88 -19.24 -35.98
N ALA A 288 -6.98 -20.13 -35.56
CA ALA A 288 -5.57 -20.07 -35.89
C ALA A 288 -5.22 -21.13 -36.94
N SER A 289 -4.41 -20.76 -37.92
CA SER A 289 -4.04 -21.63 -39.05
C SER A 289 -2.95 -22.63 -38.67
N ALA A 290 -2.91 -23.78 -39.35
CA ALA A 290 -1.82 -24.73 -39.16
C ALA A 290 -0.45 -24.07 -39.45
N GLY A 291 0.51 -24.26 -38.55
CA GLY A 291 1.84 -23.65 -38.65
C GLY A 291 1.95 -22.22 -38.09
N GLU A 292 0.82 -21.58 -37.74
CA GLU A 292 0.81 -20.26 -37.08
C GLU A 292 1.51 -20.31 -35.72
N LYS A 293 2.24 -19.25 -35.38
CA LYS A 293 2.92 -19.10 -34.09
C LYS A 293 2.08 -18.25 -33.15
N LEU A 294 1.82 -18.77 -31.97
CA LEU A 294 1.08 -18.12 -30.90
C LEU A 294 2.00 -17.88 -29.70
N VAL A 295 1.77 -16.77 -29.00
CA VAL A 295 2.43 -16.47 -27.73
C VAL A 295 1.52 -16.94 -26.61
N VAL A 296 1.98 -17.94 -25.86
CA VAL A 296 1.31 -18.48 -24.68
C VAL A 296 1.72 -17.66 -23.46
N THR A 297 0.73 -17.23 -22.68
CA THR A 297 0.89 -16.40 -21.47
C THR A 297 0.52 -17.13 -20.17
N GLY A 298 -0.05 -18.33 -20.28
CA GLY A 298 -0.42 -19.12 -19.11
C GLY A 298 -0.92 -20.52 -19.49
N ASP A 299 -0.73 -21.45 -18.58
CA ASP A 299 -1.26 -22.81 -18.64
C ASP A 299 -2.40 -22.93 -17.64
N LEU A 300 -3.47 -23.63 -18.02
CA LEU A 300 -4.61 -23.78 -17.14
C LEU A 300 -5.24 -25.15 -17.21
N VAL A 301 -5.82 -25.57 -16.09
CA VAL A 301 -6.68 -26.75 -15.98
C VAL A 301 -8.02 -26.30 -15.46
N ASN A 302 -9.07 -26.54 -16.24
CA ASN A 302 -10.42 -26.14 -15.85
C ASN A 302 -11.05 -27.08 -14.82
N THR A 303 -12.24 -26.70 -14.33
CA THR A 303 -13.02 -27.49 -13.37
C THR A 303 -13.42 -28.88 -13.88
N LEU A 304 -13.34 -29.13 -15.19
CA LEU A 304 -13.55 -30.44 -15.81
C LEU A 304 -12.24 -31.27 -15.95
N GLY A 305 -11.11 -30.75 -15.46
CA GLY A 305 -9.80 -31.39 -15.58
C GLY A 305 -9.19 -31.32 -16.98
N GLN A 306 -9.73 -30.49 -17.87
CA GLN A 306 -9.20 -30.29 -19.21
C GLN A 306 -8.12 -29.22 -19.19
N SER A 307 -7.02 -29.50 -19.87
CA SER A 307 -5.91 -28.56 -19.96
C SER A 307 -6.04 -27.62 -21.17
N TRP A 308 -5.73 -26.34 -20.95
CA TRP A 308 -5.69 -25.32 -22.00
C TRP A 308 -4.47 -24.41 -21.86
N HIS A 309 -4.25 -23.60 -22.89
CA HIS A 309 -3.33 -22.47 -22.91
C HIS A 309 -4.09 -21.18 -23.04
N GLN A 310 -3.66 -20.18 -22.28
CA GLN A 310 -3.97 -18.78 -22.54
C GLN A 310 -2.99 -18.25 -23.58
N VAL A 311 -3.51 -17.67 -24.66
CA VAL A 311 -2.75 -17.03 -25.73
C VAL A 311 -3.16 -15.57 -25.87
N PHE A 312 -2.20 -14.70 -26.16
CA PHE A 312 -2.49 -13.28 -26.38
C PHE A 312 -2.57 -12.96 -27.88
N VAL A 313 -3.75 -12.60 -28.37
CA VAL A 313 -4.03 -12.35 -29.79
C VAL A 313 -4.81 -11.05 -29.94
N ASN A 314 -4.35 -10.14 -30.81
CA ASN A 314 -5.01 -8.87 -31.12
C ASN A 314 -5.39 -8.02 -29.89
N GLY A 315 -4.59 -8.04 -28.83
CA GLY A 315 -4.84 -7.26 -27.62
C GLY A 315 -5.75 -7.94 -26.59
N SER A 316 -6.12 -9.21 -26.77
CA SER A 316 -6.99 -9.95 -25.87
C SER A 316 -6.43 -11.33 -25.53
N HIS A 317 -6.73 -11.82 -24.33
CA HIS A 317 -6.43 -13.20 -23.93
C HIS A 317 -7.53 -14.13 -24.46
N LEU A 318 -7.11 -15.12 -25.23
CA LEU A 318 -7.95 -16.21 -25.74
C LEU A 318 -7.38 -17.55 -25.27
N TYR A 319 -8.10 -18.63 -25.53
CA TYR A 319 -7.76 -19.94 -25.00
C TYR A 319 -7.77 -21.02 -26.07
N VAL A 320 -6.82 -21.95 -26.01
CA VAL A 320 -6.69 -23.06 -26.95
C VAL A 320 -6.37 -24.35 -26.19
N LYS A 321 -6.90 -25.48 -26.64
CA LYS A 321 -6.62 -26.78 -25.99
C LYS A 321 -5.15 -27.12 -26.12
N GLN A 322 -4.53 -27.67 -25.07
CA GLN A 322 -3.10 -27.98 -25.09
C GLN A 322 -2.70 -28.96 -26.19
N THR A 323 -3.60 -29.86 -26.57
CA THR A 323 -3.36 -30.86 -27.62
C THR A 323 -3.15 -30.24 -29.00
N GLU A 324 -3.69 -29.05 -29.25
CA GLU A 324 -3.76 -28.41 -30.58
C GLU A 324 -2.49 -27.65 -30.97
N ILE A 325 -1.66 -27.29 -29.98
CA ILE A 325 -0.43 -26.53 -30.20
C ILE A 325 0.80 -27.33 -29.73
N GLY A 326 1.97 -27.02 -30.29
CA GLY A 326 3.25 -27.65 -29.96
C GLY A 326 4.27 -26.61 -29.50
N PHE A 327 5.03 -26.94 -28.47
CA PHE A 327 6.09 -26.09 -27.94
C PHE A 327 7.17 -25.78 -28.99
N VAL A 328 7.58 -24.51 -29.09
CA VAL A 328 8.73 -24.07 -29.90
C VAL A 328 9.89 -23.66 -29.01
N ARG A 329 9.70 -22.64 -28.16
CA ARG A 329 10.73 -22.11 -27.25
C ARG A 329 10.13 -21.26 -26.14
N PHE A 330 10.81 -21.20 -25.00
CA PHE A 330 10.56 -20.16 -24.00
C PHE A 330 11.05 -18.80 -24.50
N LEU A 331 10.29 -17.76 -24.20
CA LEU A 331 10.60 -16.38 -24.54
C LEU A 331 11.20 -15.69 -23.30
N ASP A 332 12.27 -14.94 -23.52
CA ASP A 332 12.92 -14.18 -22.46
C ASP A 332 12.18 -12.87 -22.23
N ASP A 333 11.83 -12.58 -20.98
CA ASP A 333 11.06 -11.40 -20.59
C ASP A 333 11.46 -10.83 -19.23
N ILE A 334 12.60 -11.27 -18.68
CA ILE A 334 13.10 -10.77 -17.41
C ILE A 334 13.54 -9.32 -17.58
N GLU A 335 13.18 -8.48 -16.61
CA GLU A 335 13.61 -7.10 -16.55
C GLU A 335 13.91 -6.73 -15.08
N ILE A 336 14.99 -5.96 -14.87
CA ILE A 336 15.27 -5.33 -13.58
C ILE A 336 14.92 -3.84 -13.71
N GLN A 337 13.77 -3.45 -13.18
CA GLN A 337 13.29 -2.08 -13.17
C GLN A 337 13.86 -1.34 -11.96
N SER A 338 14.20 -0.07 -12.13
CA SER A 338 14.74 0.75 -11.04
C SER A 338 14.34 2.22 -11.18
N GLU A 339 13.77 2.79 -10.13
CA GLU A 339 13.53 4.24 -10.03
C GLU A 339 14.77 4.98 -9.54
N THR A 340 15.51 4.38 -8.59
CA THR A 340 16.73 4.96 -8.02
C THR A 340 17.84 3.92 -7.87
N ILE A 341 18.97 4.19 -8.50
CA ILE A 341 20.19 3.38 -8.42
C ILE A 341 21.26 4.24 -7.75
N PRO A 342 22.11 3.68 -6.87
CA PRO A 342 23.28 4.40 -6.42
C PRO A 342 24.23 4.59 -7.61
N GLN A 343 24.25 5.80 -8.16
CA GLN A 343 25.13 6.19 -9.26
C GLN A 343 25.91 7.45 -8.90
N GLY A 344 27.17 7.51 -9.33
CA GLY A 344 28.05 8.64 -9.06
C GLY A 344 28.61 8.62 -7.63
N THR A 345 28.61 9.77 -6.97
CA THR A 345 29.23 9.96 -5.66
C THR A 345 28.18 9.97 -4.55
N LEU A 346 28.39 9.12 -3.54
CA LEU A 346 27.53 8.99 -2.36
C LEU A 346 28.29 9.48 -1.11
N PRO A 347 27.62 10.19 -0.18
CA PRO A 347 28.28 10.68 1.02
C PRO A 347 28.58 9.55 2.00
N LEU A 348 29.81 9.55 2.54
CA LEU A 348 30.24 8.62 3.58
C LEU A 348 29.27 8.62 4.78
N GLY A 349 28.97 7.42 5.31
CA GLY A 349 28.15 7.28 6.52
C GLY A 349 26.65 7.33 6.28
N ARG A 350 26.18 7.55 5.04
CA ARG A 350 24.75 7.54 4.72
C ARG A 350 24.34 6.22 4.11
N SER A 351 23.20 5.69 4.56
CA SER A 351 22.56 4.55 3.91
C SER A 351 21.76 5.01 2.69
N PHE A 352 21.64 4.12 1.70
CA PHE A 352 20.74 4.25 0.56
C PHE A 352 19.95 2.95 0.48
N ALA A 353 18.65 3.07 0.28
CA ALA A 353 17.78 1.92 0.13
C ALA A 353 17.80 1.47 -1.33
N LEU A 354 17.83 0.16 -1.53
CA LEU A 354 17.65 -0.43 -2.85
C LEU A 354 16.15 -0.54 -3.15
N THR A 355 15.73 -0.08 -4.33
CA THR A 355 14.33 0.00 -4.76
C THR A 355 14.09 -0.69 -6.11
N GLN A 356 14.94 -1.66 -6.45
CA GLN A 356 14.80 -2.39 -7.72
C GLN A 356 13.64 -3.37 -7.64
N THR A 357 12.87 -3.45 -8.72
CA THR A 357 11.82 -4.46 -8.91
C THR A 357 12.21 -5.37 -10.06
N VAL A 358 12.27 -6.67 -9.80
CA VAL A 358 12.46 -7.68 -10.85
C VAL A 358 11.09 -8.06 -11.40
N VAL A 359 10.90 -7.96 -12.71
CA VAL A 359 9.64 -8.25 -13.40
C VAL A 359 9.86 -9.39 -14.40
N SER A 360 8.98 -10.39 -14.38
CA SER A 360 8.93 -11.47 -15.37
C SER A 360 7.60 -12.21 -15.24
N ARG A 361 7.08 -12.77 -16.35
CA ARG A 361 5.94 -13.70 -16.29
C ARG A 361 6.36 -15.10 -15.87
N HIS A 362 7.65 -15.43 -15.98
CA HIS A 362 8.21 -16.68 -15.43
C HIS A 362 8.38 -16.60 -13.92
N SER A 363 8.66 -17.74 -13.29
CA SER A 363 8.90 -17.78 -11.84
C SER A 363 10.24 -17.14 -11.52
N ILE A 364 10.22 -16.07 -10.72
CA ILE A 364 11.40 -15.42 -10.17
C ILE A 364 11.91 -16.30 -9.03
N THR A 365 12.88 -17.16 -9.33
CA THR A 365 13.32 -18.20 -8.40
C THR A 365 14.45 -17.74 -7.50
N ARG A 366 15.29 -16.81 -7.94
CA ARG A 366 16.41 -16.31 -7.15
C ARG A 366 16.85 -14.92 -7.57
N ILE A 367 17.13 -14.08 -6.59
CA ILE A 367 17.75 -12.77 -6.79
C ILE A 367 18.99 -12.72 -5.91
N GLU A 368 20.15 -12.46 -6.49
CA GLU A 368 21.44 -12.36 -5.83
C GLU A 368 21.95 -10.93 -5.96
N GLY A 369 22.30 -10.30 -4.84
CA GLY A 369 22.94 -9.00 -4.85
C GLY A 369 24.33 -9.09 -4.24
N ARG A 370 25.29 -8.33 -4.77
CA ARG A 370 26.61 -8.16 -4.16
C ARG A 370 27.14 -6.74 -4.30
N PHE A 371 28.00 -6.34 -3.36
CA PHE A 371 28.93 -5.25 -3.56
C PHE A 371 30.32 -5.80 -3.83
N ALA A 372 30.93 -5.30 -4.89
CA ALA A 372 32.32 -5.49 -5.21
C ALA A 372 33.12 -4.20 -4.95
N ASP A 373 34.38 -4.34 -4.54
CA ASP A 373 35.32 -3.22 -4.50
C ASP A 373 35.89 -2.88 -5.89
N GLY A 374 36.81 -1.92 -5.94
CA GLY A 374 37.45 -1.48 -7.19
C GLY A 374 38.28 -2.55 -7.90
N ASP A 375 38.65 -3.64 -7.21
CA ASP A 375 39.37 -4.79 -7.77
C ASP A 375 38.42 -5.91 -8.22
N GLY A 376 37.11 -5.78 -7.91
CA GLY A 376 36.07 -6.74 -8.26
C GLY A 376 35.83 -7.82 -7.19
N ASP A 377 36.49 -7.70 -6.03
CA ASP A 377 36.36 -8.63 -4.92
C ASP A 377 35.04 -8.38 -4.17
N THR A 378 34.36 -9.47 -3.82
CA THR A 378 33.05 -9.38 -3.16
C THR A 378 33.21 -9.03 -1.69
N LEU A 379 32.74 -7.85 -1.29
CA LEU A 379 32.76 -7.40 0.10
C LEU A 379 31.57 -7.93 0.90
N MET A 380 30.41 -7.96 0.26
CA MET A 380 29.18 -8.45 0.86
C MET A 380 28.24 -8.93 -0.23
N SER A 381 27.46 -9.95 0.08
CA SER A 381 26.46 -10.50 -0.82
C SER A 381 25.29 -11.08 -0.03
N ALA A 382 24.15 -11.15 -0.69
CA ALA A 382 22.96 -11.78 -0.16
C ALA A 382 22.12 -12.32 -1.32
N ALA A 383 21.20 -13.22 -1.00
CA ALA A 383 20.24 -13.72 -1.97
C ALA A 383 18.88 -13.90 -1.33
N VAL A 384 17.84 -13.84 -2.16
CA VAL A 384 16.46 -14.15 -1.80
C VAL A 384 15.92 -15.16 -2.82
N LEU A 385 14.98 -16.00 -2.39
CA LEU A 385 14.30 -16.99 -3.24
C LEU A 385 12.80 -16.67 -3.27
N PRO A 386 12.33 -15.76 -4.15
CA PRO A 386 10.95 -15.30 -4.12
C PRO A 386 9.94 -16.40 -4.42
N GLY A 387 10.15 -17.15 -5.51
CA GLY A 387 9.18 -18.12 -6.01
C GLY A 387 7.87 -17.48 -6.50
N VAL A 388 7.91 -16.23 -6.96
CA VAL A 388 6.72 -15.47 -7.40
C VAL A 388 6.76 -15.15 -8.90
N HIS A 389 5.63 -14.72 -9.46
CA HIS A 389 5.50 -14.24 -10.84
C HIS A 389 5.09 -12.76 -10.86
N GLY A 390 5.22 -12.11 -12.01
CA GLY A 390 4.71 -10.76 -12.27
C GLY A 390 5.63 -9.65 -11.77
N GLY A 391 6.14 -9.74 -10.54
CA GLY A 391 7.07 -8.75 -10.00
C GLY A 391 7.54 -9.07 -8.59
N PHE A 392 8.76 -8.67 -8.25
CA PHE A 392 9.32 -8.76 -6.90
C PHE A 392 10.17 -7.53 -6.57
N ASP A 393 9.72 -6.75 -5.59
CA ASP A 393 10.48 -5.63 -5.04
C ASP A 393 11.50 -6.13 -4.02
N ILE A 394 12.76 -5.72 -4.16
CA ILE A 394 13.83 -6.12 -3.25
C ILE A 394 13.92 -5.24 -2.00
N SER A 395 13.15 -4.17 -1.91
CA SER A 395 13.16 -3.26 -0.76
C SER A 395 12.83 -3.99 0.55
N GLY A 396 13.62 -3.73 1.61
CA GLY A 396 13.44 -4.38 2.92
C GLY A 396 13.78 -5.88 2.97
N THR A 397 14.24 -6.48 1.86
CA THR A 397 14.67 -7.89 1.84
C THR A 397 16.07 -8.08 2.41
N ALA A 398 16.52 -9.33 2.51
CA ALA A 398 17.90 -9.65 2.89
C ALA A 398 18.94 -9.04 1.94
N VAL A 399 18.61 -8.87 0.65
CA VAL A 399 19.48 -8.21 -0.33
C VAL A 399 19.60 -6.72 -0.03
N ASP A 400 18.48 -6.02 0.18
CA ASP A 400 18.51 -4.60 0.57
C ASP A 400 19.20 -4.40 1.92
N ALA A 401 18.92 -5.24 2.91
CA ALA A 401 19.55 -5.15 4.23
C ALA A 401 21.08 -5.36 4.17
N ALA A 402 21.53 -6.35 3.39
CA ALA A 402 22.96 -6.64 3.24
C ALA A 402 23.70 -5.57 2.45
N LEU A 403 23.03 -4.91 1.50
CA LEU A 403 23.65 -3.96 0.57
C LEU A 403 23.37 -2.49 0.95
N ARG A 404 23.19 -2.21 2.24
CA ARG A 404 23.18 -0.84 2.78
C ARG A 404 24.60 -0.35 3.03
N PHE A 405 25.08 0.57 2.20
CA PHE A 405 26.47 1.02 2.19
C PHE A 405 26.88 2.04 3.27
N GLY A 406 26.02 2.32 4.27
CA GLY A 406 26.31 3.36 5.29
C GLY A 406 27.60 3.14 6.10
N ASN A 407 28.16 1.93 6.06
CA ASN A 407 29.39 1.55 6.77
C ASN A 407 30.60 1.29 5.84
N LEU A 408 30.46 1.52 4.54
CA LEU A 408 31.58 1.40 3.61
C LEU A 408 32.53 2.60 3.77
N ALA A 409 33.83 2.35 3.64
CA ALA A 409 34.83 3.41 3.64
C ALA A 409 34.76 4.24 2.35
N ALA A 410 35.49 5.35 2.31
CA ALA A 410 35.68 6.08 1.05
C ALA A 410 36.41 5.19 0.03
N GLY A 411 35.92 5.12 -1.20
CA GLY A 411 36.42 4.20 -2.20
C GLY A 411 35.50 4.06 -3.42
N HIS A 412 35.91 3.19 -4.35
CA HIS A 412 35.15 2.84 -5.55
C HIS A 412 34.54 1.45 -5.39
N TYR A 413 33.27 1.32 -5.76
CA TYR A 413 32.50 0.11 -5.58
C TYR A 413 31.58 -0.15 -6.77
N ALA A 414 31.17 -1.40 -6.94
CA ALA A 414 30.13 -1.79 -7.87
C ALA A 414 29.02 -2.55 -7.13
N TYR A 415 27.79 -2.09 -7.31
CA TYR A 415 26.61 -2.87 -6.97
C TYR A 415 26.27 -3.78 -8.15
N GLU A 416 26.13 -5.07 -7.89
CA GLU A 416 25.65 -6.03 -8.88
C GLU A 416 24.41 -6.74 -8.37
N LEU A 417 23.34 -6.72 -9.17
CA LEU A 417 22.12 -7.46 -8.93
C LEU A 417 21.90 -8.44 -10.06
N LYS A 418 21.82 -9.72 -9.73
CA LYS A 418 21.58 -10.82 -10.66
C LYS A 418 20.24 -11.46 -10.34
N ALA A 419 19.31 -11.34 -11.28
CA ALA A 419 18.00 -11.96 -11.20
C ALA A 419 17.98 -13.24 -12.04
N ILE A 420 17.39 -14.29 -11.49
CA ILE A 420 17.28 -15.61 -12.11
C ILE A 420 15.81 -15.98 -12.14
N VAL A 421 15.30 -16.24 -13.35
CA VAL A 421 13.94 -16.74 -13.55
C VAL A 421 13.99 -18.13 -14.15
N THR A 422 13.08 -18.99 -13.69
CA THR A 422 12.91 -20.34 -14.22
C THR A 422 11.59 -20.41 -14.97
N ALA A 423 11.69 -20.63 -16.27
CA ALA A 423 10.58 -20.90 -17.15
C ALA A 423 10.25 -22.40 -17.12
N SER A 424 8.99 -22.70 -16.86
CA SER A 424 8.38 -24.02 -16.96
C SER A 424 7.05 -23.92 -17.69
N SER A 425 6.59 -25.02 -18.25
CA SER A 425 5.25 -25.13 -18.81
C SER A 425 4.78 -26.56 -18.75
N SER A 426 3.50 -26.76 -18.47
CA SER A 426 2.82 -28.06 -18.52
C SER A 426 2.91 -28.75 -19.90
N LEU A 427 3.19 -28.01 -20.98
CA LEU A 427 3.44 -28.54 -22.34
C LEU A 427 4.64 -29.48 -22.42
N THR A 428 5.63 -29.29 -21.55
CA THR A 428 6.91 -29.98 -21.64
C THR A 428 7.46 -30.26 -20.26
N SER A 429 8.07 -31.41 -20.05
CA SER A 429 8.92 -31.62 -18.87
C SER A 429 10.25 -30.85 -18.95
N ARG A 430 10.30 -29.75 -19.72
CA ARG A 430 11.48 -28.93 -19.95
C ARG A 430 11.39 -27.69 -19.08
N THR A 431 12.52 -27.32 -18.53
CA THR A 431 12.71 -26.05 -17.85
C THR A 431 13.81 -25.28 -18.57
N LYS A 432 13.75 -23.95 -18.50
CA LYS A 432 14.83 -23.08 -18.96
C LYS A 432 15.05 -21.99 -17.93
N THR A 433 16.31 -21.63 -17.72
CA THR A 433 16.68 -20.52 -16.84
C THR A 433 17.10 -19.32 -17.68
N PHE A 434 16.60 -18.14 -17.31
CA PHE A 434 17.07 -16.86 -17.83
C PHE A 434 17.74 -16.08 -16.70
N THR A 435 18.68 -15.20 -17.05
CA THR A 435 19.45 -14.44 -16.08
C THR A 435 19.67 -13.05 -16.59
N GLU A 436 19.32 -12.06 -15.76
CA GLU A 436 19.57 -10.65 -16.01
C GLU A 436 20.52 -10.10 -14.95
N ILE A 437 21.45 -9.25 -15.35
CA ILE A 437 22.46 -8.68 -14.46
C ILE A 437 22.48 -7.16 -14.61
N LEU A 438 22.17 -6.46 -13.52
CA LEU A 438 22.35 -5.03 -13.39
C LEU A 438 23.67 -4.75 -12.66
N VAL A 439 24.55 -3.95 -13.27
CA VAL A 439 25.82 -3.52 -12.67
C VAL A 439 25.85 -2.00 -12.58
N CYS A 440 26.12 -1.47 -11.39
CA CYS A 440 26.06 -0.05 -11.09
C CYS A 440 27.30 0.40 -10.32
N PRO A 441 28.25 1.09 -10.98
CA PRO A 441 29.42 1.64 -10.32
C PRO A 441 29.07 2.92 -9.53
N PHE A 442 29.65 3.06 -8.35
CA PHE A 442 29.54 4.25 -7.51
C PHE A 442 30.81 4.49 -6.69
N SER A 443 30.97 5.70 -6.19
CA SER A 443 32.06 6.10 -5.31
C SER A 443 31.50 6.61 -3.99
N ILE A 444 32.18 6.32 -2.90
CA ILE A 444 31.91 6.94 -1.59
C ILE A 444 32.99 7.97 -1.33
N GLU A 445 32.58 9.22 -1.12
CA GLU A 445 33.48 10.33 -0.83
C GLU A 445 33.21 10.92 0.55
N LEU A 446 34.28 11.47 1.15
CA LEU A 446 34.17 12.29 2.35
C LEU A 446 33.46 13.60 1.96
N GLU A 447 32.31 13.87 2.58
CA GLU A 447 31.72 15.22 2.52
C GLU A 447 32.78 16.23 3.02
N PRO A 448 33.12 17.27 2.24
CA PRO A 448 34.07 18.27 2.70
C PRO A 448 33.50 18.93 3.96
N LEU A 449 34.24 18.86 5.06
CA LEU A 449 33.85 19.48 6.33
C LEU A 449 33.54 20.97 6.08
N ARG A 450 32.27 21.36 6.26
CA ARG A 450 31.85 22.76 6.15
C ARG A 450 32.53 23.58 7.23
N THR A 451 33.20 24.66 6.84
CA THR A 451 33.81 25.62 7.77
C THR A 451 33.10 26.96 7.66
N TYR A 452 33.00 27.67 8.78
CA TYR A 452 32.50 29.04 8.86
C TYR A 452 33.56 29.96 9.42
N THR A 453 33.55 31.20 8.97
CA THR A 453 34.51 32.21 9.41
C THR A 453 33.94 33.00 10.59
N VAL A 454 34.63 32.95 11.73
CA VAL A 454 34.37 33.77 12.91
C VAL A 454 35.41 34.87 12.95
N THR A 455 34.97 36.13 12.96
CA THR A 455 35.86 37.30 13.03
C THR A 455 35.60 38.07 14.31
N PHE A 456 36.59 38.09 15.20
CA PHE A 456 36.58 38.90 16.40
C PHE A 456 37.10 40.30 16.11
N LYS A 457 36.41 41.31 16.62
CA LYS A 457 36.74 42.72 16.43
C LYS A 457 36.70 43.50 17.73
N ASP A 458 37.48 44.55 17.78
CA ASP A 458 37.38 45.57 18.81
C ASP A 458 36.04 46.32 18.66
N GLY A 459 35.25 46.42 19.72
CA GLY A 459 33.98 47.15 19.68
C GLY A 459 34.14 48.66 19.58
N MET A 460 35.28 49.21 20.00
CA MET A 460 35.57 50.66 19.96
C MET A 460 36.29 51.08 18.68
N THR A 461 37.37 50.38 18.28
CA THR A 461 38.15 50.76 17.09
C THR A 461 37.71 50.08 15.80
N ARG A 462 36.89 49.02 15.90
CA ARG A 462 36.49 48.13 14.79
C ARG A 462 37.62 47.34 14.14
N GLU A 463 38.82 47.36 14.73
CA GLU A 463 39.96 46.56 14.26
C GLU A 463 39.72 45.06 14.44
N VAL A 464 40.25 44.24 13.54
CA VAL A 464 40.14 42.78 13.61
C VAL A 464 41.18 42.25 14.60
N LEU A 465 40.70 41.59 15.65
CA LEU A 465 41.53 40.97 16.69
C LEU A 465 41.97 39.56 16.28
N SER A 466 41.06 38.80 15.66
CA SER A 466 41.33 37.44 15.17
C SER A 466 40.29 37.03 14.14
N GLN A 467 40.70 36.18 13.20
CA GLN A 467 39.80 35.53 12.25
C GLN A 467 40.11 34.03 12.22
N GLN A 468 39.07 33.21 12.36
CA GLN A 468 39.20 31.75 12.49
C GLN A 468 38.21 31.05 11.57
N ASN A 469 38.64 29.95 10.95
CA ASN A 469 37.76 29.05 10.23
C ASN A 469 37.42 27.87 11.14
N ILE A 470 36.15 27.76 11.51
CA ILE A 470 35.64 26.81 12.50
C ILE A 470 34.77 25.78 11.79
N TYR A 471 34.97 24.50 12.08
CA TYR A 471 34.11 23.44 11.58
C TYR A 471 32.69 23.58 12.10
N TYR A 472 31.70 23.21 11.27
CA TYR A 472 30.28 23.20 11.67
C TYR A 472 30.08 22.54 13.06
N GLY A 473 29.50 23.29 13.99
CA GLY A 473 29.17 22.83 15.35
C GLY A 473 30.30 22.88 16.37
N PHE A 474 31.51 23.32 16.00
CA PHE A 474 32.63 23.53 16.93
C PHE A 474 32.63 24.97 17.47
N SER A 475 33.33 25.21 18.58
CA SER A 475 33.49 26.53 19.18
C SER A 475 34.70 27.29 18.61
N ALA A 476 34.59 28.61 18.50
CA ALA A 476 35.75 29.46 18.22
C ALA A 476 36.59 29.67 19.50
N VAL A 477 37.88 30.00 19.33
CA VAL A 477 38.77 30.28 20.46
C VAL A 477 38.80 31.79 20.70
N GLU A 478 38.62 32.21 21.95
CA GLU A 478 38.69 33.62 22.33
C GLU A 478 40.09 34.22 22.03
N PRO A 479 40.19 35.38 21.37
CA PRO A 479 41.47 36.03 21.06
C PRO A 479 42.03 36.85 22.24
N ALA A 480 43.27 37.32 22.10
CA ALA A 480 43.84 38.28 23.06
C ALA A 480 43.05 39.60 23.05
N LEU A 481 42.73 40.12 24.24
CA LEU A 481 41.95 41.35 24.39
C LEU A 481 42.83 42.58 24.13
N PRO A 482 42.33 43.59 23.38
CA PRO A 482 42.99 44.88 23.28
C PRO A 482 42.83 45.67 24.58
N THR A 483 43.69 46.66 24.79
CA THR A 483 43.69 47.54 25.95
C THR A 483 43.34 48.96 25.52
N HIS A 484 42.47 49.61 26.31
CA HIS A 484 42.01 50.97 26.04
C HIS A 484 42.13 51.81 27.30
N ASP A 485 42.83 52.94 27.22
CA ASP A 485 43.09 53.81 28.37
C ASP A 485 41.78 54.32 28.98
N GLY A 486 41.56 53.99 30.25
CA GLY A 486 40.35 54.39 30.98
C GLY A 486 39.11 53.55 30.68
N TYR A 487 39.23 52.39 30.02
CA TYR A 487 38.10 51.50 29.76
C TYR A 487 38.42 50.06 30.20
N VAL A 488 37.39 49.35 30.66
CA VAL A 488 37.45 47.93 31.07
C VAL A 488 36.59 47.06 30.14
N PHE A 489 37.01 45.82 29.94
CA PHE A 489 36.30 44.84 29.10
C PHE A 489 35.10 44.25 29.85
N TYR A 490 33.93 44.24 29.21
CA TYR A 490 32.67 43.74 29.77
C TYR A 490 32.20 42.41 29.16
N GLY A 491 32.82 41.94 28.07
CA GLY A 491 32.43 40.70 27.39
C GLY A 491 32.27 40.86 25.87
N TRP A 492 31.90 39.77 25.21
CA TRP A 492 31.69 39.72 23.76
C TRP A 492 30.23 39.99 23.39
N SER A 493 29.99 40.50 22.18
CA SER A 493 28.66 40.86 21.69
C SER A 493 27.78 39.65 21.36
N GLU A 494 28.37 38.50 21.05
CA GLU A 494 27.66 37.27 20.67
C GLU A 494 28.37 36.04 21.24
N ASP A 495 27.62 34.96 21.40
CA ASP A 495 28.16 33.63 21.71
C ASP A 495 28.90 33.07 20.48
N PHE A 496 30.01 32.40 20.72
CA PHE A 496 30.87 31.81 19.70
C PHE A 496 31.13 30.32 19.95
N ASP A 497 30.34 29.71 20.83
CA ASP A 497 30.21 28.26 20.95
C ASP A 497 29.28 27.67 19.88
N ASN A 498 29.56 26.45 19.39
CA ASN A 498 28.73 25.72 18.42
C ASN A 498 28.39 26.54 17.15
N VAL A 499 29.42 26.96 16.41
CA VAL A 499 29.33 27.82 15.23
C VAL A 499 28.63 27.12 14.07
N ARG A 500 27.56 27.73 13.53
CA ARG A 500 26.75 27.18 12.41
C ARG A 500 26.61 28.14 11.22
N SER A 501 27.20 29.32 11.31
CA SER A 501 27.22 30.36 10.28
C SER A 501 28.44 31.25 10.49
N ASN A 502 28.74 32.14 9.55
CA ASN A 502 29.78 33.16 9.73
C ASN A 502 29.34 34.13 10.84
N LEU A 503 30.28 34.55 11.70
CA LEU A 503 30.02 35.42 12.86
C LEU A 503 30.96 36.63 12.89
N HIS A 504 30.42 37.75 13.36
CA HIS A 504 31.19 38.95 13.69
C HIS A 504 30.97 39.27 15.18
N VAL A 505 32.00 38.99 15.98
CA VAL A 505 31.93 39.10 17.45
C VAL A 505 32.73 40.32 17.90
N TYR A 506 32.11 41.23 18.64
CA TYR A 506 32.73 42.49 19.07
C TYR A 506 33.04 42.49 20.57
N ALA A 507 34.22 42.96 20.95
CA ALA A 507 34.59 43.17 22.34
C ALA A 507 33.93 44.45 22.90
N ASN A 508 33.13 44.33 23.95
CA ASN A 508 32.45 45.46 24.57
C ASN A 508 33.30 46.06 25.70
N PHE A 509 33.47 47.38 25.68
CA PHE A 509 34.25 48.15 26.65
C PHE A 509 33.44 49.32 27.21
N GLY A 510 33.73 49.73 28.45
CA GLY A 510 33.09 50.88 29.10
C GLY A 510 33.98 51.44 30.23
N LEU A 511 33.58 52.57 30.82
CA LEU A 511 34.36 53.24 31.87
C LEU A 511 34.50 52.38 33.14
N PRO A 512 35.51 52.64 34.00
CA PRO A 512 35.70 51.93 35.26
C PRO A 512 34.62 52.40 36.23
N TYR A 513 33.85 51.47 36.78
CA TYR A 513 32.79 51.76 37.73
C TYR A 513 33.35 51.99 39.15
N LEU A 514 32.63 52.77 39.96
CA LEU A 514 32.93 52.89 41.39
C LEU A 514 32.39 51.66 42.12
N ILE A 515 33.22 51.00 42.92
CA ILE A 515 32.76 49.86 43.74
C ILE A 515 31.69 50.35 44.72
N GLY A 516 30.48 49.80 44.60
CA GLY A 516 29.28 50.19 45.33
C GLY A 516 28.32 51.12 44.59
N ASP A 517 28.63 51.59 43.38
CA ASP A 517 27.71 52.35 42.51
C ASP A 517 26.90 51.37 41.66
N ALA A 518 25.78 50.91 42.21
CA ALA A 518 25.03 49.79 41.66
C ALA A 518 24.16 50.21 40.47
N ASP A 519 23.75 51.47 40.38
CA ASP A 519 22.99 51.99 39.23
C ASP A 519 23.87 52.67 38.15
N GLY A 520 25.18 52.81 38.42
CA GLY A 520 26.17 53.34 37.49
C GLY A 520 26.03 54.84 37.25
N ASN A 521 25.39 55.57 38.18
CA ASN A 521 25.14 57.00 38.05
C ASN A 521 26.37 57.88 38.41
N GLY A 522 27.46 57.25 38.88
CA GLY A 522 28.70 57.90 39.26
C GLY A 522 28.77 58.32 40.73
N ALA A 523 27.78 57.98 41.56
CA ALA A 523 27.74 58.23 42.99
C ALA A 523 27.47 56.93 43.76
N VAL A 524 28.02 56.84 44.98
CA VAL A 524 27.80 55.69 45.87
C VAL A 524 26.86 56.12 46.99
N GLU A 525 25.62 55.63 46.97
CA GLU A 525 24.52 56.08 47.82
C GLU A 525 23.72 54.92 48.45
N PHE A 526 22.81 55.22 49.39
CA PHE A 526 22.00 54.19 50.04
C PHE A 526 21.03 53.48 49.08
N THR A 527 20.68 54.15 47.98
CA THR A 527 19.90 53.59 46.88
C THR A 527 20.64 52.44 46.21
N ASP A 528 21.97 52.52 46.09
CA ASP A 528 22.79 51.43 45.55
C ASP A 528 22.82 50.22 46.47
N ALA A 529 22.99 50.45 47.78
CA ALA A 529 22.94 49.38 48.76
C ALA A 529 21.58 48.67 48.78
N LEU A 530 20.49 49.42 48.56
CA LEU A 530 19.15 48.86 48.43
C LEU A 530 18.99 48.05 47.14
N SER A 531 19.56 48.50 46.02
CA SER A 531 19.57 47.77 44.75
C SER A 531 20.32 46.44 44.87
N ILE A 532 21.48 46.43 45.53
CA ILE A 532 22.26 45.22 45.82
C ILE A 532 21.46 44.26 46.70
N LEU A 533 20.82 44.75 47.77
CA LEU A 533 20.01 43.92 48.66
C LEU A 533 18.81 43.29 47.92
N ARG A 534 18.08 44.08 47.11
CA ARG A 534 16.96 43.58 46.30
C ARG A 534 17.43 42.49 45.34
N ARG A 535 18.58 42.69 44.70
CA ARG A 535 19.20 41.69 43.82
C ARG A 535 19.56 40.41 44.59
N SER A 536 20.15 40.52 45.78
CA SER A 536 20.50 39.36 46.62
C SER A 536 19.26 38.54 47.04
N MET A 537 18.10 39.19 47.16
CA MET A 537 16.81 38.55 47.42
C MET A 537 16.13 37.99 46.16
N GLY A 538 16.81 38.01 45.00
CA GLY A 538 16.28 37.51 43.74
C GLY A 538 15.32 38.47 43.03
N ILE A 539 15.17 39.71 43.50
CA ILE A 539 14.33 40.71 42.85
C ILE A 539 15.11 41.30 41.67
N ASN A 540 14.50 41.30 40.47
CA ASN A 540 15.11 41.91 39.29
C ASN A 540 15.16 43.44 39.45
N VAL A 541 16.33 44.04 39.30
CA VAL A 541 16.56 45.49 39.34
C VAL A 541 17.10 45.91 37.98
N PRO A 542 16.28 46.53 37.11
CA PRO A 542 16.72 46.97 35.79
C PRO A 542 17.83 48.01 35.88
N GLY A 543 18.87 47.86 35.05
CA GLY A 543 20.01 48.79 35.02
C GLY A 543 21.07 48.57 36.09
N ILE A 544 20.94 47.53 36.93
CA ILE A 544 21.93 47.25 37.97
C ILE A 544 23.27 46.78 37.36
N LEU A 545 24.36 47.45 37.74
CA LEU A 545 25.72 47.13 37.34
C LEU A 545 26.32 46.08 38.28
N LEU A 546 26.13 44.80 37.94
CA LEU A 546 26.57 43.67 38.78
C LEU A 546 28.07 43.70 39.12
N ALA A 547 28.89 44.22 38.21
CA ALA A 547 30.33 44.35 38.42
C ALA A 547 30.68 45.31 39.57
N ALA A 548 29.85 46.34 39.81
CA ALA A 548 30.01 47.30 40.90
C ALA A 548 29.40 46.83 42.22
N CYS A 549 28.62 45.74 42.21
CA CYS A 549 27.81 45.30 43.34
C CYS A 549 28.56 44.37 44.31
N ASP A 550 29.68 43.77 43.88
CA ASP A 550 30.57 42.97 44.75
C ASP A 550 31.50 43.94 45.50
N VAL A 551 31.03 44.42 46.65
CA VAL A 551 31.68 45.49 47.42
C VAL A 551 32.85 44.96 48.24
N ASN A 552 32.83 43.66 48.56
CA ASN A 552 33.83 43.00 49.36
C ASN A 552 34.91 42.29 48.52
N GLY A 553 34.67 42.09 47.22
CA GLY A 553 35.59 41.51 46.24
C GLY A 553 35.68 39.98 46.30
N ASP A 554 34.66 39.29 46.83
CA ASP A 554 34.65 37.83 46.99
C ASP A 554 34.14 37.07 45.76
N GLY A 555 33.72 37.80 44.72
CA GLY A 555 33.21 37.27 43.47
C GLY A 555 31.72 36.94 43.50
N THR A 556 31.01 37.23 44.59
CA THR A 556 29.57 37.07 44.72
C THR A 556 28.88 38.39 45.07
N VAL A 557 27.60 38.53 44.72
CA VAL A 557 26.80 39.72 45.04
C VAL A 557 25.70 39.30 45.97
N ASP A 558 25.86 39.58 47.26
CA ASP A 558 24.94 39.14 48.29
C ASP A 558 24.61 40.22 49.35
N SER A 559 23.90 39.82 50.41
CA SER A 559 23.48 40.75 51.46
C SER A 559 24.65 41.34 52.26
N VAL A 560 25.82 40.69 52.26
CA VAL A 560 27.05 41.16 52.90
C VAL A 560 27.58 42.39 52.16
N ASP A 561 27.54 42.40 50.83
CA ASP A 561 27.94 43.57 50.03
C ASP A 561 27.07 44.78 50.31
N ALA A 562 25.75 44.58 50.33
CA ALA A 562 24.79 45.61 50.68
C ALA A 562 25.04 46.17 52.10
N LEU A 563 25.28 45.28 53.08
CA LEU A 563 25.53 45.67 54.46
C LEU A 563 26.87 46.43 54.61
N MET A 564 27.91 45.99 53.92
CA MET A 564 29.21 46.66 53.90
C MET A 564 29.10 48.06 53.29
N LEU A 565 28.32 48.21 52.23
CA LEU A 565 28.06 49.50 51.61
C LEU A 565 27.30 50.43 52.56
N MET A 566 26.21 49.96 53.18
CA MET A 566 25.45 50.75 54.16
C MET A 566 26.34 51.19 55.34
N ARG A 567 27.21 50.29 55.83
CA ARG A 567 28.13 50.61 56.92
C ARG A 567 29.13 51.70 56.53
N ARG A 568 29.68 51.65 55.32
CA ARG A 568 30.57 52.70 54.79
C ARG A 568 29.86 54.04 54.69
N LEU A 569 28.62 54.05 54.18
CA LEU A 569 27.81 55.27 54.01
C LEU A 569 27.37 55.89 55.35
N LEU A 570 27.06 55.06 56.36
CA LEU A 570 26.73 55.53 57.71
C LEU A 570 27.94 56.10 58.44
N ALA A 571 29.12 55.48 58.29
CA ALA A 571 30.36 55.97 58.89
C ALA A 571 30.78 57.34 58.32
N ALA A 572 30.50 57.58 57.03
CA ALA A 572 30.81 58.84 56.35
C ALA A 572 29.92 60.02 56.78
N ARG A 573 28.77 59.78 57.42
CA ARG A 573 27.84 60.83 57.89
C ARG A 573 27.97 61.18 59.38
N ALA A 574 28.83 60.49 60.12
CA ALA A 574 29.00 60.66 61.56
C ALA A 574 30.10 61.68 61.95
N PHE A 575 30.61 62.46 60.99
CA PHE A 575 31.62 63.50 61.18
C PHE A 575 31.26 64.79 60.47
#